data_AF-A0A2T4DFF7-F1
#
_entry.id   AF-A0A2T4DFF7-F1
#
_cell.length_a   1.000
_cell.length_b   1.000
_cell.length_c   1.000
_cell.angle_alpha   90.00
_cell.angle_beta   90.00
_cell.angle_gamma   90.00
#
_symmetry.space_group_name_H-M   'P 1'
#
loop_
_entity.id
_entity.type
_entity.pdbx_description
1 polymer ?
#
loop_
_entity_poly.entity_id
_entity_poly.type
_entity_poly.pdbx_seq_one_letter_code
_entity_poly.pdbx_strand_id
1 'polypeptide(L)'
;METTDVISLITYLFFIYLILAIFIERTVEIFMAIISYLDCKLKGYSYWNKLAHKYKMRLDRLYDFQGDNISAKEKILNWILWDIVTEKSYEGGKHIISAEAVRFKYFRLASRIFAFLLSSSFALFIKINLNVDLISLLEKVSNVDLLIENGSLKVFLTAVALSVGSEPLHALISKFENIGKDKNLSKSKTG
;
A
#
# COMPACT_ATOMS: atom_id res chain seq x y z
N MET A 1 -6.89 -11.30 36.20
CA MET A 1 -7.36 -11.75 34.87
C MET A 1 -6.65 -13.04 34.57
N GLU A 2 -7.40 -14.09 34.23
CA GLU A 2 -6.80 -15.35 33.84
C GLU A 2 -6.06 -15.18 32.51
N THR A 3 -5.02 -15.97 32.28
CA THR A 3 -4.21 -15.91 31.04
C THR A 3 -5.06 -16.13 29.79
N THR A 4 -6.11 -16.93 29.91
CA THR A 4 -7.15 -17.20 28.91
C THR A 4 -7.92 -15.95 28.49
N ASP A 5 -8.28 -15.07 29.43
CA ASP A 5 -9.02 -13.83 29.17
C ASP A 5 -8.18 -12.85 28.32
N VAL A 6 -6.89 -12.74 28.64
CA VAL A 6 -5.96 -11.83 27.96
C VAL A 6 -5.71 -12.30 26.53
N ILE A 7 -5.51 -13.60 26.32
CA ILE A 7 -5.33 -14.18 24.98
C ILE A 7 -6.59 -13.94 24.14
N SER A 8 -7.77 -14.21 24.70
CA SER A 8 -9.05 -14.03 24.02
C SER A 8 -9.28 -12.57 23.59
N LEU A 9 -8.93 -11.61 24.45
CA LEU A 9 -9.04 -10.18 24.15
C LEU A 9 -8.10 -9.74 23.02
N ILE A 10 -6.87 -10.24 23.01
CA ILE A 10 -5.90 -9.92 21.95
C ILE A 10 -6.36 -10.49 20.60
N THR A 11 -6.81 -11.76 20.58
CA THR A 11 -7.34 -12.39 19.37
C THR A 11 -8.56 -11.64 18.83
N TYR A 12 -9.46 -11.20 19.73
CA TYR A 12 -10.61 -10.38 19.34
C TYR A 12 -10.19 -9.05 18.69
N LEU A 13 -9.15 -8.39 19.22
CA LEU A 13 -8.65 -7.15 18.62
C LEU A 13 -8.03 -7.38 17.24
N PHE A 14 -7.26 -8.46 17.05
CA PHE A 14 -6.77 -8.82 15.70
C PHE A 14 -7.90 -9.11 14.73
N PHE A 15 -8.96 -9.77 15.19
CA PHE A 15 -10.14 -10.03 14.38
C PHE A 15 -10.83 -8.73 13.95
N ILE A 16 -10.95 -7.74 14.83
CA ILE A 16 -11.44 -6.41 14.48
C ILE A 16 -10.58 -5.78 13.38
N TYR A 17 -9.25 -5.81 13.51
CA TYR A 17 -8.34 -5.24 12.50
C TYR A 17 -8.46 -5.96 11.14
N LEU A 18 -8.68 -7.28 11.14
CA LEU A 18 -8.93 -8.05 9.91
C LEU A 18 -10.25 -7.67 9.25
N ILE A 19 -11.34 -7.57 10.03
CA ILE A 19 -12.64 -7.11 9.51
C ILE A 19 -12.50 -5.71 8.91
N LEU A 20 -11.79 -4.82 9.60
CA LEU A 20 -11.56 -3.46 9.15
C LEU A 20 -10.79 -3.44 7.82
N ALA A 21 -9.75 -4.27 7.68
CA ALA A 21 -9.00 -4.40 6.44
C ALA A 21 -9.89 -4.88 5.28
N ILE A 22 -10.73 -5.89 5.50
CA ILE A 22 -11.71 -6.36 4.50
C ILE A 22 -12.68 -5.22 4.13
N PHE A 23 -13.17 -4.47 5.12
CA PHE A 23 -14.08 -3.36 4.89
C PHE A 23 -13.43 -2.26 4.03
N ILE A 24 -12.17 -1.91 4.33
CA ILE A 24 -11.40 -0.94 3.54
C ILE A 24 -11.23 -1.44 2.11
N GLU A 25 -10.86 -2.70 1.93
CA GLU A 25 -10.67 -3.32 0.62
C GLU A 25 -11.96 -3.24 -0.23
N ARG A 26 -13.10 -3.67 0.32
CA ARG A 26 -14.40 -3.59 -0.36
C ARG A 26 -14.83 -2.15 -0.65
N THR A 27 -14.57 -1.22 0.27
CA THR A 27 -14.91 0.19 0.06
C THR A 27 -14.08 0.80 -1.09
N VAL A 28 -12.79 0.47 -1.16
CA VAL A 28 -11.89 0.92 -2.24
C VAL A 28 -12.33 0.32 -3.57
N GLU A 29 -12.70 -0.96 -3.61
CA GLU A 29 -13.24 -1.60 -4.83
C GLU A 29 -14.49 -0.88 -5.35
N ILE A 30 -15.46 -0.62 -4.48
CA ILE A 30 -16.70 0.08 -4.84
C ILE A 30 -16.39 1.49 -5.34
N PHE A 31 -15.52 2.22 -4.65
CA PHE A 31 -15.09 3.56 -5.05
C PHE A 31 -14.42 3.56 -6.43
N MET A 32 -13.52 2.62 -6.67
CA MET A 32 -12.84 2.47 -7.96
C MET A 32 -13.80 2.04 -9.07
N ALA A 33 -14.83 1.24 -8.77
CA ALA A 33 -15.88 0.90 -9.72
C ALA A 33 -16.69 2.14 -10.11
N ILE A 34 -17.04 3.01 -9.15
CA ILE A 34 -17.73 4.28 -9.42
C ILE A 34 -16.86 5.19 -10.30
N ILE A 35 -15.57 5.35 -9.97
CA ILE A 35 -14.65 6.14 -10.79
C ILE A 35 -14.55 5.57 -12.21
N SER A 36 -14.40 4.26 -12.33
CA SER A 36 -14.29 3.60 -13.64
C SER A 36 -15.55 3.77 -14.48
N TYR A 37 -16.72 3.70 -13.85
CA TYR A 37 -18.00 3.95 -14.50
C TYR A 37 -18.11 5.41 -14.98
N LEU A 38 -17.76 6.38 -14.13
CA LEU A 38 -17.77 7.80 -14.50
C LEU A 38 -16.80 8.10 -15.64
N ASP A 39 -15.61 7.52 -15.60
CA ASP A 39 -14.58 7.66 -16.64
C ASP A 39 -15.07 7.12 -17.99
N CYS A 40 -15.74 5.97 -18.01
CA CYS A 40 -16.37 5.43 -19.21
C CYS A 40 -17.51 6.34 -19.71
N LYS A 41 -18.40 6.78 -18.80
CA LYS A 41 -19.56 7.62 -19.14
C LYS A 41 -19.17 8.99 -19.69
N LEU A 42 -18.08 9.57 -19.19
CA LEU A 42 -17.57 10.88 -19.60
C LEU A 42 -16.60 10.83 -20.79
N LYS A 43 -16.48 9.70 -21.48
CA LYS A 43 -15.58 9.52 -22.63
C LYS A 43 -14.11 9.80 -22.26
N GLY A 44 -13.67 9.30 -21.10
CA GLY A 44 -12.33 9.49 -20.54
C GLY A 44 -11.20 9.07 -21.49
N TYR A 45 -11.47 8.22 -22.49
CA TYR A 45 -10.49 7.83 -23.53
C TYR A 45 -9.82 9.04 -24.20
N SER A 46 -10.55 10.13 -24.43
CA SER A 46 -9.99 11.35 -25.05
C SER A 46 -8.99 12.04 -24.13
N TYR A 47 -9.28 12.06 -22.83
CA TYR A 47 -8.38 12.62 -21.82
C TYR A 47 -7.11 11.78 -21.68
N TRP A 48 -7.24 10.45 -21.54
CA TRP A 48 -6.10 9.54 -21.38
C TRP A 48 -5.21 9.51 -22.63
N ASN A 49 -5.79 9.58 -23.83
CA ASN A 49 -5.02 9.68 -25.08
C ASN A 49 -4.21 10.99 -25.16
N LYS A 50 -4.81 12.13 -24.78
CA LYS A 50 -4.09 13.41 -24.71
C LYS A 50 -2.95 13.37 -23.69
N LEU A 51 -3.18 12.74 -22.54
CA LEU A 51 -2.18 12.60 -21.49
C LEU A 51 -1.01 11.71 -21.95
N ALA A 52 -1.32 10.54 -22.54
CA ALA A 52 -0.34 9.62 -23.11
C ALA A 52 0.51 10.31 -24.19
N HIS A 53 -0.13 11.11 -25.07
CA HIS A 53 0.61 11.85 -26.08
C HIS A 53 1.56 12.91 -25.47
N LYS A 54 1.14 13.61 -24.42
CA LYS A 54 2.02 14.53 -23.68
C LYS A 54 3.21 13.83 -23.05
N TYR A 55 3.00 12.65 -22.44
CA TYR A 55 4.08 11.85 -21.90
C TYR A 55 5.05 11.37 -22.99
N LYS A 56 4.51 10.93 -24.14
CA LYS A 56 5.32 10.55 -25.30
C LYS A 56 6.18 11.71 -25.77
N MET A 57 5.61 12.91 -25.96
CA MET A 57 6.38 14.08 -26.37
C MET A 57 7.46 14.48 -25.35
N ARG A 58 7.20 14.34 -24.05
CA ARG A 58 8.22 14.62 -23.02
C ARG A 58 9.34 13.60 -23.06
N LEU A 59 9.00 12.33 -23.24
CA LEU A 59 9.96 11.25 -23.36
C LEU A 59 10.82 11.43 -24.62
N ASP A 60 10.20 11.67 -25.78
CA ASP A 60 10.90 11.95 -27.05
C ASP A 60 11.87 13.13 -26.90
N ARG A 61 11.44 14.25 -26.28
CA ARG A 61 12.35 15.39 -26.01
C ARG A 61 13.55 14.98 -25.16
N LEU A 62 13.34 14.23 -24.08
CA LEU A 62 14.42 13.86 -23.17
C LEU A 62 15.45 12.95 -23.83
N TYR A 63 15.01 12.06 -24.72
CA TYR A 63 15.91 11.22 -25.52
C TYR A 63 16.58 11.99 -26.67
N ASP A 64 15.91 13.00 -27.25
CA ASP A 64 16.49 13.86 -28.30
C ASP A 64 17.49 14.90 -27.75
N PHE A 65 17.44 15.23 -26.45
CA PHE A 65 18.35 16.18 -25.78
C PHE A 65 19.64 15.54 -25.23
N GLN A 66 20.06 14.36 -25.73
CA GLN A 66 21.25 13.66 -25.24
C GLN A 66 22.58 14.36 -25.60
N GLY A 67 22.87 15.45 -24.88
CA GLY A 67 24.19 16.06 -24.68
C GLY A 67 24.63 15.93 -23.21
N ASP A 68 25.55 15.02 -22.96
CA ASP A 68 26.54 14.89 -21.87
C ASP A 68 26.21 15.06 -20.35
N ASN A 69 25.03 15.48 -19.88
CA ASN A 69 24.82 15.70 -18.43
C ASN A 69 23.48 15.22 -17.86
N ILE A 70 23.15 13.92 -18.00
CA ILE A 70 21.76 13.46 -17.86
C ILE A 70 21.52 12.31 -16.87
N SER A 71 22.56 11.78 -16.21
CA SER A 71 22.45 10.53 -15.45
C SER A 71 21.51 10.55 -14.22
N ALA A 72 21.30 11.68 -13.54
CA ALA A 72 20.52 11.74 -12.29
C ALA A 72 19.03 12.04 -12.48
N LYS A 73 18.69 12.97 -13.39
CA LYS A 73 17.29 13.32 -13.71
C LYS A 73 16.64 12.27 -14.61
N GLU A 74 17.39 11.63 -15.51
CA GLU A 74 16.91 10.51 -16.30
C GLU A 74 16.56 9.31 -15.43
N LYS A 75 17.33 8.98 -14.38
CA LYS A 75 17.03 7.80 -13.54
C LYS A 75 15.68 7.90 -12.84
N ILE A 76 15.35 9.06 -12.28
CA ILE A 76 14.08 9.26 -11.56
C ILE A 76 12.91 9.28 -12.54
N LEU A 77 13.08 9.95 -13.69
CA LEU A 77 12.02 10.00 -14.68
C LEU A 77 11.84 8.65 -15.41
N ASN A 78 12.93 7.95 -15.70
CA ASN A 78 12.92 6.59 -16.22
C ASN A 78 12.31 5.63 -15.22
N TRP A 79 12.50 5.79 -13.91
CA TRP A 79 11.84 4.95 -12.92
C TRP A 79 10.31 5.16 -12.89
N ILE A 80 9.87 6.41 -13.06
CA ILE A 80 8.44 6.76 -13.13
C ILE A 80 7.82 6.34 -14.47
N LEU A 81 8.58 6.41 -15.57
CA LEU A 81 8.11 6.15 -16.93
C LEU A 81 8.28 4.69 -17.38
N TRP A 82 9.25 3.94 -16.86
CA TRP A 82 9.48 2.52 -17.18
C TRP A 82 8.24 1.66 -16.95
N ASP A 83 7.47 2.05 -15.94
CA ASP A 83 6.25 1.36 -15.53
C ASP A 83 5.06 1.63 -16.47
N ILE A 84 5.20 2.57 -17.42
CA ILE A 84 4.18 3.03 -18.38
C ILE A 84 4.62 2.75 -19.84
N VAL A 85 5.92 2.62 -20.10
CA VAL A 85 6.48 2.32 -21.42
C VAL A 85 6.24 0.85 -21.74
N THR A 86 5.36 0.60 -22.71
CA THR A 86 5.25 -0.72 -23.33
C THR A 86 6.45 -0.95 -24.25
N GLU A 87 6.92 -2.19 -24.33
CA GLU A 87 8.09 -2.65 -25.08
C GLU A 87 8.27 -2.00 -26.46
N LYS A 88 9.53 -1.84 -26.91
CA LYS A 88 9.84 -1.36 -28.27
C LYS A 88 9.28 -2.37 -29.27
N SER A 89 8.52 -1.90 -30.27
CA SER A 89 7.97 -2.81 -31.30
C SER A 89 9.02 -3.45 -32.20
N TYR A 90 10.26 -2.95 -32.23
CA TYR A 90 11.43 -3.52 -32.91
C TYR A 90 12.73 -2.83 -32.44
N GLU A 91 13.90 -3.43 -32.72
CA GLU A 91 15.21 -2.82 -32.42
C GLU A 91 15.38 -1.49 -33.20
N GLY A 92 15.58 -0.38 -32.47
CA GLY A 92 15.61 0.97 -33.03
C GLY A 92 14.24 1.67 -33.12
N GLY A 93 13.15 1.01 -32.72
CA GLY A 93 11.82 1.62 -32.67
C GLY A 93 11.62 2.61 -31.52
N LYS A 94 10.71 3.57 -31.71
CA LYS A 94 10.32 4.55 -30.67
C LYS A 94 9.57 3.87 -29.54
N HIS A 95 9.76 4.36 -28.31
CA HIS A 95 8.99 3.91 -27.15
C HIS A 95 7.50 4.23 -27.32
N ILE A 96 6.65 3.24 -27.05
CA ILE A 96 5.20 3.39 -27.11
C ILE A 96 4.68 3.57 -25.69
N ILE A 97 3.86 4.61 -25.49
CA ILE A 97 3.13 4.85 -24.24
C ILE A 97 1.66 4.59 -24.54
N SER A 98 1.10 3.53 -23.95
CA SER A 98 -0.32 3.23 -24.11
C SER A 98 -1.15 4.07 -23.14
N ALA A 99 -2.29 4.60 -23.62
CA ALA A 99 -3.21 5.35 -22.78
C ALA A 99 -3.83 4.47 -21.68
N GLU A 100 -3.93 3.17 -21.92
CA GLU A 100 -4.41 2.19 -20.95
C GLU A 100 -3.42 2.00 -19.79
N ALA A 101 -2.11 1.89 -20.06
CA ALA A 101 -1.10 1.80 -19.00
C ALA A 101 -1.09 3.06 -18.13
N VAL A 102 -1.22 4.24 -18.75
CA VAL A 102 -1.34 5.52 -18.04
C VAL A 102 -2.59 5.50 -17.14
N ARG A 103 -3.76 5.19 -17.70
CA ARG A 103 -5.03 5.11 -16.93
C ARG A 103 -4.93 4.15 -15.75
N PHE A 104 -4.41 2.95 -15.98
CA PHE A 104 -4.26 1.92 -14.95
C PHE A 104 -3.36 2.39 -13.80
N LYS A 105 -2.23 3.04 -14.09
CA LYS A 105 -1.33 3.58 -13.05
C LYS A 105 -1.98 4.67 -12.23
N TYR A 106 -2.69 5.59 -12.88
CA TYR A 106 -3.44 6.64 -12.17
C TYR A 106 -4.50 6.04 -11.25
N PHE A 107 -5.24 5.04 -11.72
CA PHE A 107 -6.27 4.37 -10.93
C PHE A 107 -5.67 3.56 -9.78
N ARG A 108 -4.53 2.89 -10.00
CA ARG A 108 -3.79 2.19 -8.94
C ARG A 108 -3.24 3.14 -7.88
N LEU A 109 -2.79 4.33 -8.28
CA LEU A 109 -2.33 5.33 -7.33
C LEU A 109 -3.51 5.92 -6.55
N ALA A 110 -4.61 6.24 -7.22
CA ALA A 110 -5.83 6.74 -6.60
C ALA A 110 -6.39 5.73 -5.58
N SER A 111 -6.43 4.44 -5.93
CA SER A 111 -6.90 3.40 -5.02
C SER A 111 -6.01 3.27 -3.77
N ARG A 112 -4.68 3.33 -3.94
CA ARG A 112 -3.73 3.30 -2.81
C ARG A 112 -3.87 4.50 -1.89
N ILE A 113 -3.96 5.70 -2.46
CA ILE A 113 -4.15 6.93 -1.67
C ILE A 113 -5.47 6.86 -0.91
N PHE A 114 -6.54 6.45 -1.57
CA PHE A 114 -7.86 6.35 -0.95
C PHE A 114 -7.88 5.28 0.17
N ALA A 115 -7.30 4.11 -0.08
CA ALA A 115 -7.13 3.05 0.92
C ALA A 115 -6.35 3.56 2.13
N PHE A 116 -5.25 4.29 1.91
CA PHE A 116 -4.45 4.86 2.98
C PHE A 116 -5.22 5.92 3.79
N LEU A 117 -5.95 6.82 3.14
CA LEU A 117 -6.77 7.84 3.82
C LEU A 117 -7.87 7.21 4.69
N LEU A 118 -8.56 6.19 4.17
CA LEU A 118 -9.54 5.42 4.95
C LEU A 118 -8.88 4.70 6.12
N SER A 119 -7.79 3.99 5.87
CA SER A 119 -7.03 3.27 6.90
C SER A 119 -6.52 4.19 7.99
N SER A 120 -6.02 5.37 7.63
CA SER A 120 -5.54 6.38 8.58
C SER A 120 -6.69 6.93 9.42
N SER A 121 -7.84 7.20 8.81
CA SER A 121 -9.04 7.65 9.52
C SER A 121 -9.50 6.62 10.55
N PHE A 122 -9.55 5.33 10.17
CA PHE A 122 -9.91 4.26 11.09
C PHE A 122 -8.86 3.98 12.17
N ALA A 123 -7.57 4.02 11.81
CA ALA A 123 -6.49 3.87 12.78
C ALA A 123 -6.55 4.98 13.85
N LEU A 124 -6.80 6.22 13.44
CA LEU A 124 -7.03 7.33 14.38
C LEU A 124 -8.29 7.11 15.22
N PHE A 125 -9.39 6.67 14.63
CA PHE A 125 -10.62 6.38 15.35
C PHE A 125 -10.42 5.30 16.44
N ILE A 126 -9.72 4.21 16.12
CA ILE A 126 -9.40 3.16 17.08
C ILE A 126 -8.47 3.70 18.17
N LYS A 127 -7.44 4.48 17.79
CA LYS A 127 -6.52 5.07 18.77
C LYS A 127 -7.24 6.01 19.76
N ILE A 128 -8.18 6.83 19.28
CA ILE A 128 -8.90 7.79 20.13
C ILE A 128 -9.88 7.07 21.06
N ASN A 129 -10.64 6.08 20.57
CA ASN A 129 -11.72 5.45 21.35
C ASN A 129 -11.25 4.27 22.21
N LEU A 130 -10.27 3.50 21.74
CA LEU A 130 -9.81 2.26 22.38
C LEU A 130 -8.40 2.39 22.97
N ASN A 131 -7.66 3.46 22.65
CA ASN A 131 -6.26 3.67 23.03
C ASN A 131 -5.34 2.48 22.69
N VAL A 132 -5.64 1.80 21.59
CA VAL A 132 -4.92 0.63 21.08
C VAL A 132 -4.46 0.89 19.65
N ASP A 133 -3.29 0.35 19.30
CA ASP A 133 -2.72 0.35 17.95
C ASP A 133 -2.31 -1.08 17.58
N LEU A 134 -2.38 -1.43 16.30
CA LEU A 134 -2.01 -2.75 15.81
C LEU A 134 -0.55 -3.08 16.15
N ILE A 135 0.36 -2.11 15.97
CA ILE A 135 1.78 -2.29 16.25
C ILE A 135 2.02 -2.62 17.73
N SER A 136 1.34 -1.92 18.64
CA SER A 136 1.43 -2.18 20.08
C SER A 136 0.85 -3.55 20.45
N LEU A 137 -0.15 -4.06 19.72
CA LEU A 137 -0.66 -5.43 19.90
C LEU A 137 0.34 -6.47 19.42
N LEU A 138 0.98 -6.23 18.27
CA LEU A 138 1.99 -7.12 17.72
C LEU A 138 3.20 -7.24 18.66
N GLU A 139 3.70 -6.12 19.19
CA GLU A 139 4.79 -6.10 20.18
C GLU A 139 4.47 -6.98 21.41
N LYS A 140 3.24 -6.84 21.94
CA LYS A 140 2.75 -7.63 23.08
C LYS A 140 2.71 -9.14 22.79
N VAL A 141 2.39 -9.52 21.55
CA VAL A 141 2.25 -10.93 21.15
C VAL A 141 3.59 -11.55 20.81
N SER A 142 4.46 -10.84 20.11
CA SER A 142 5.78 -11.35 19.73
C SER A 142 6.81 -11.24 20.84
N ASN A 143 6.55 -10.47 21.91
CA ASN A 143 7.55 -10.09 22.91
C ASN A 143 8.81 -9.48 22.23
N VAL A 144 8.60 -8.68 21.18
CA VAL A 144 9.65 -7.95 20.46
C VAL A 144 9.34 -6.48 20.59
N ASP A 145 10.23 -5.75 21.25
CA ASP A 145 10.18 -4.30 21.27
C ASP A 145 10.63 -3.79 19.90
N LEU A 146 9.66 -3.44 19.07
CA LEU A 146 9.91 -2.56 17.95
C LEU A 146 10.25 -1.22 18.61
N LEU A 147 11.51 -0.76 18.52
CA LEU A 147 12.06 0.47 19.14
C LEU A 147 11.40 1.76 18.59
N ILE A 148 10.08 1.83 18.62
CA ILE A 148 9.23 2.87 18.07
C ILE A 148 8.52 3.49 19.26
N GLU A 149 9.15 4.47 19.90
CA GLU A 149 8.56 5.15 21.06
C GLU A 149 7.46 6.13 20.65
N ASN A 150 7.49 6.60 19.40
CA ASN A 150 6.56 7.61 18.92
C ASN A 150 5.18 7.01 18.58
N GLY A 151 4.19 7.29 19.43
CA GLY A 151 2.81 6.82 19.26
C GLY A 151 2.18 7.19 17.92
N SER A 152 2.46 8.38 17.39
CA SER A 152 1.97 8.80 16.07
C SER A 152 2.53 7.94 14.94
N LEU A 153 3.76 7.45 15.09
CA LEU A 153 4.43 6.59 14.13
C LEU A 153 3.83 5.18 14.16
N LYS A 154 3.42 4.67 15.34
CA LYS A 154 2.65 3.41 15.47
C LYS A 154 1.28 3.50 14.79
N VAL A 155 0.59 4.63 14.93
CA VAL A 155 -0.69 4.87 14.24
C VAL A 155 -0.49 4.89 12.73
N PHE A 156 0.55 5.59 12.24
CA PHE A 156 0.89 5.62 10.82
C PHE A 156 1.18 4.22 10.27
N LEU A 157 2.02 3.44 10.96
CA LEU A 157 2.33 2.07 10.55
C LEU A 157 1.10 1.15 10.58
N THR A 158 0.21 1.35 11.55
CA THR A 158 -1.10 0.66 11.58
C THR A 158 -1.93 0.99 10.35
N ALA A 159 -2.00 2.27 9.98
CA ALA A 159 -2.69 2.72 8.76
C ALA A 159 -2.06 2.14 7.49
N VAL A 160 -0.72 2.07 7.43
CA VAL A 160 -0.01 1.43 6.32
C VAL A 160 -0.40 -0.05 6.24
N ALA A 161 -0.31 -0.79 7.36
CA ALA A 161 -0.61 -2.22 7.41
C ALA A 161 -2.05 -2.52 6.97
N LEU A 162 -3.02 -1.74 7.44
CA LEU A 162 -4.42 -1.83 7.03
C LEU A 162 -4.65 -1.51 5.56
N SER A 163 -3.88 -0.56 5.00
CA SER A 163 -4.06 -0.14 3.60
C SER A 163 -3.56 -1.16 2.58
N VAL A 164 -2.75 -2.14 2.99
CA VAL A 164 -2.26 -3.21 2.11
C VAL A 164 -3.33 -4.26 1.81
N GLY A 165 -4.34 -4.41 2.67
CA GLY A 165 -5.43 -5.39 2.52
C GLY A 165 -5.41 -6.49 3.59
N SER A 166 -6.46 -7.32 3.62
CA SER A 166 -6.65 -8.31 4.70
C SER A 166 -5.69 -9.49 4.64
N GLU A 167 -5.34 -9.98 3.44
CA GLU A 167 -4.41 -11.10 3.26
C GLU A 167 -2.99 -10.76 3.75
N PRO A 168 -2.36 -9.64 3.33
CA PRO A 168 -1.07 -9.22 3.85
C PRO A 168 -1.09 -8.95 5.36
N LEU A 169 -2.19 -8.38 5.87
CA LEU A 169 -2.37 -8.13 7.29
C LEU A 169 -2.38 -9.45 8.08
N HIS A 170 -3.15 -10.44 7.62
CA HIS A 170 -3.21 -11.76 8.23
C HIS A 170 -1.84 -12.43 8.24
N ALA A 171 -1.12 -12.41 7.09
CA ALA A 171 0.23 -12.96 7.01
C ALA A 171 1.21 -12.27 7.96
N LEU A 172 1.06 -10.97 8.18
CA LEU A 172 1.86 -10.21 9.14
C LEU A 172 1.55 -10.68 10.57
N ILE A 173 0.28 -10.75 10.97
CA ILE A 173 -0.14 -11.21 12.29
C ILE A 173 0.40 -12.63 12.56
N SER A 174 0.21 -13.57 11.62
CA SER A 174 0.69 -14.95 11.78
C SER A 174 2.21 -15.03 11.94
N LYS A 175 2.99 -14.18 11.25
CA LYS A 175 4.45 -14.13 11.41
C LYS A 175 4.84 -13.70 12.83
N PHE A 176 4.22 -12.65 13.36
CA PHE A 176 4.51 -12.17 14.71
C PHE A 176 4.04 -13.15 15.80
N GLU A 177 2.92 -13.84 15.59
CA GLU A 177 2.48 -14.92 16.46
C GLU A 177 3.47 -16.09 16.49
N ASN A 178 4.01 -16.50 15.34
CA ASN A 178 5.02 -17.56 15.27
C ASN A 178 6.32 -17.16 15.98
N ILE A 179 6.78 -15.92 15.80
CA ILE A 179 7.95 -15.39 16.53
C ILE A 179 7.72 -15.45 18.06
N GLY A 180 6.52 -15.09 18.51
CA GLY A 180 6.14 -15.19 19.93
C GLY A 180 6.18 -16.62 20.45
N LYS A 181 5.66 -17.58 19.67
CA LYS A 181 5.68 -19.02 20.01
C LYS A 181 7.10 -19.55 20.13
N ASP A 182 7.97 -19.27 19.14
CA ASP A 182 9.34 -19.76 19.10
C ASP A 182 10.18 -19.25 20.29
N LYS A 183 9.99 -17.97 20.67
CA LYS A 183 10.69 -17.36 21.80
C LYS A 183 10.22 -17.88 23.17
N ASN A 184 8.94 -18.22 23.29
CA ASN A 184 8.41 -18.86 24.49
C ASN A 184 8.89 -20.32 24.61
N LEU A 185 8.99 -21.04 23.49
CA LEU A 185 9.57 -22.39 23.44
C LEU A 185 11.07 -22.40 23.77
N SER A 186 11.83 -21.38 23.32
CA SER A 186 13.26 -21.28 23.65
C SER A 186 13.47 -20.96 25.14
N LYS A 187 12.67 -20.07 25.74
CA LYS A 187 12.72 -19.78 27.18
C LYS A 187 12.39 -21.00 28.05
N SER A 188 11.45 -21.84 27.60
CA SER A 188 11.08 -23.10 28.28
C SER A 188 12.15 -24.19 28.22
N LYS A 189 13.11 -24.12 27.29
CA LYS A 189 14.19 -25.12 27.17
C LYS A 189 15.46 -24.73 27.92
N THR A 190 15.57 -23.48 28.37
CA THR A 190 16.74 -22.93 29.07
C THR A 190 16.50 -22.69 30.57
N GLY A 191 15.30 -22.99 31.08
CA GLY A 191 14.96 -22.98 32.50
C GLY A 191 14.65 -24.38 32.97
#